data_AF-G3NF73-F1
#
_entry.id   AF-G3NF73-F1
#
_cell.length_a   1.000
_cell.length_b   1.000
_cell.length_c   1.000
_cell.angle_alpha   90.00
_cell.angle_beta   90.00
_cell.angle_gamma   90.00
#
_symmetry.space_group_name_H-M   'P 1'
#
loop_
_entity.id
_entity.type
_entity.pdbx_description
1 polymer ?
#
loop_
_entity_poly.entity_id
_entity_poly.type
_entity_poly.pdbx_seq_one_letter_code
_entity_poly.pdbx_strand_id
1 'polypeptide(L)'
;MLDVYWLLCVCIRTIEHADNTETLTQLAAILAKHFADPRIVGTDIKDSLMQALASYVCYPQSLRAVERIPEEQRVAMMRNLLAPYEQRPWAQTNWILVRLWRGCGFGYRYTRLPHLLKTKPEDANLPSLQKPCPSLLLQGHMAELLSVDKDMAASFLNSVLNQLNWAFSEFIGMIQEIQQAAERPERNFVDTRQLKVCATCFDLSVSLLRVLEMTVTLVPEIFLDWTRPSAELLLRRLAQLLNQVLNRVTAEKNLFDRVVNLRLPGLESVDHYPILVAVTGILVRILVDGDRQGISRAASVLLSDPCFQLHSIQHLLGEGGGDPSAVSATASRARPVVGSLGSGVAPVIPSAAAVERKHFSLHPTSEEDLCPICYAHSISAVFKPCSHKSCKACINQHLMNNKDCFFCKATITGVEDYSKPAAS
;
A
#
# COMPACT_ATOMS: atom_id res chain seq x y z
N MET A 1 -3.27 31.89 15.87
CA MET A 1 -2.68 30.87 14.97
C MET A 1 -1.14 30.88 14.91
N LEU A 2 -0.44 31.90 15.46
CA LEU A 2 1.03 31.93 15.51
C LEU A 2 1.64 31.20 16.73
N ASP A 3 0.84 30.80 17.72
CA ASP A 3 1.36 30.34 19.02
C ASP A 3 1.89 28.89 19.03
N VAL A 4 1.16 27.93 18.45
CA VAL A 4 1.54 26.50 18.56
C VAL A 4 2.74 26.15 17.68
N TYR A 5 2.81 26.73 16.48
CA TYR A 5 3.97 26.56 15.59
C TYR A 5 5.21 27.24 16.17
N TRP A 6 5.05 28.43 16.77
CA TRP A 6 6.14 29.10 17.47
C TRP A 6 6.59 28.30 18.70
N LEU A 7 5.65 27.76 19.49
CA LEU A 7 5.97 26.89 20.63
C LEU A 7 6.72 25.63 20.18
N LEU A 8 6.31 25.00 19.08
CA LEU A 8 7.02 23.86 18.46
C LEU A 8 8.42 24.26 17.97
N CYS A 9 8.56 25.38 17.27
CA CYS A 9 9.86 25.88 16.81
C CYS A 9 10.78 26.28 17.98
N VAL A 10 10.22 26.87 19.04
CA VAL A 10 10.94 27.22 20.26
C VAL A 10 11.38 25.95 20.97
N CYS A 11 10.48 24.97 21.19
CA CYS A 11 10.83 23.67 21.75
C CYS A 11 11.93 22.99 20.94
N ILE A 12 11.84 22.97 19.60
CA ILE A 12 12.88 22.42 18.71
C ILE A 12 14.22 23.15 18.87
N ARG A 13 14.23 24.48 19.08
CA ARG A 13 15.46 25.26 19.29
C ARG A 13 16.01 25.15 20.71
N THR A 14 15.19 25.00 21.75
CA THR A 14 15.67 24.71 23.12
C THR A 14 16.20 23.28 23.26
N ILE A 15 15.79 22.37 22.37
CA ILE A 15 16.28 20.98 22.32
C ILE A 15 17.80 20.89 22.01
N GLU A 16 18.42 21.90 21.41
CA GLU A 16 19.83 21.87 20.98
C GLU A 16 20.88 22.05 22.11
N HIS A 17 20.50 22.49 23.32
CA HIS A 17 21.48 23.01 24.31
C HIS A 17 21.45 22.46 25.75
N ALA A 18 20.58 21.51 26.13
CA ALA A 18 20.58 20.89 27.46
C ALA A 18 20.31 19.38 27.39
N ASP A 19 20.53 18.62 28.47
CA ASP A 19 20.25 17.18 28.54
C ASP A 19 18.71 16.94 28.53
N ASN A 20 18.13 17.09 27.35
CA ASN A 20 16.70 17.31 27.08
C ASN A 20 15.89 16.01 26.99
N THR A 21 16.47 14.88 27.41
CA THR A 21 15.85 13.56 27.28
C THR A 21 14.51 13.47 28.01
N GLU A 22 14.41 14.05 29.20
CA GLU A 22 13.19 14.02 30.01
C GLU A 22 12.08 14.88 29.37
N THR A 23 12.38 16.11 28.96
CA THR A 23 11.43 17.00 28.29
C THR A 23 10.90 16.40 26.99
N LEU A 24 11.77 15.78 26.20
CA LEU A 24 11.37 15.06 24.99
C LEU A 24 10.40 13.91 25.33
N THR A 25 10.69 13.15 26.38
CA THR A 25 9.86 12.01 26.80
C THR A 25 8.49 12.46 27.33
N GLN A 26 8.43 13.57 28.06
CA GLN A 26 7.18 14.18 28.51
C GLN A 26 6.34 14.68 27.32
N LEU A 27 6.95 15.35 26.34
CA LEU A 27 6.25 15.78 25.14
C LEU A 27 5.75 14.58 24.32
N ALA A 28 6.55 13.52 24.19
CA ALA A 28 6.15 12.28 23.54
C ALA A 28 4.90 11.67 24.20
N ALA A 29 4.85 11.65 25.54
CA ALA A 29 3.70 11.14 26.29
C ALA A 29 2.43 11.98 26.03
N ILE A 30 2.56 13.32 26.00
CA ILE A 30 1.45 14.23 25.67
C ILE A 30 0.94 13.95 24.25
N LEU A 31 1.83 13.89 23.26
CA LEU A 31 1.46 13.65 21.86
C LEU A 31 0.80 12.28 21.68
N ALA A 32 1.41 11.22 22.22
CA ALA A 32 0.92 9.85 22.14
C ALA A 32 -0.46 9.68 22.80
N LYS A 33 -0.73 10.42 23.89
CA LYS A 33 -2.01 10.38 24.59
C LYS A 33 -3.10 11.19 23.88
N HIS A 34 -2.76 12.38 23.37
CA HIS A 34 -3.77 13.36 22.99
C HIS A 34 -4.10 13.41 21.49
N PHE A 35 -3.26 12.88 20.60
CA PHE A 35 -3.51 12.96 19.15
C PHE A 35 -4.81 12.27 18.68
N ALA A 36 -5.33 11.33 19.47
CA ALA A 36 -6.57 10.60 19.21
C ALA A 36 -7.56 10.68 20.39
N ASP A 37 -7.42 11.67 21.28
CA ASP A 37 -8.28 11.82 22.45
C ASP A 37 -9.68 12.30 22.04
N PRO A 38 -10.75 11.52 22.29
CA PRO A 38 -12.10 11.88 21.87
C PRO A 38 -12.66 13.12 22.56
N ARG A 39 -12.06 13.54 23.69
CA ARG A 39 -12.47 14.75 24.43
C ARG A 39 -12.01 16.04 23.74
N ILE A 40 -11.00 15.95 22.88
CA ILE A 40 -10.61 17.06 22.02
C ILE A 40 -11.63 17.11 20.88
N VAL A 41 -12.39 18.18 20.76
CA VAL A 41 -13.42 18.32 19.70
C VAL A 41 -12.90 19.16 18.54
N GLY A 42 -12.05 20.16 18.82
CA GLY A 42 -11.50 21.07 17.81
C GLY A 42 -10.66 20.35 16.76
N THR A 43 -11.09 20.42 15.50
CA THR A 43 -10.42 19.79 14.35
C THR A 43 -9.00 20.32 14.14
N ASP A 44 -8.81 21.63 14.25
CA ASP A 44 -7.50 22.27 14.06
C ASP A 44 -6.47 21.80 15.11
N ILE A 45 -6.95 21.55 16.34
CA ILE A 45 -6.12 21.04 17.44
C ILE A 45 -5.75 19.58 17.19
N LYS A 46 -6.71 18.75 16.75
CA LYS A 46 -6.44 17.34 16.37
C LYS A 46 -5.41 17.27 15.26
N ASP A 47 -5.58 18.07 14.22
CA ASP A 47 -4.66 18.11 13.08
C ASP A 47 -3.27 18.58 13.51
N SER A 48 -3.19 19.59 14.38
CA SER A 48 -1.92 20.07 14.94
C SER A 48 -1.21 19.00 15.78
N LEU A 49 -1.93 18.28 16.65
CA LEU A 49 -1.37 17.19 17.46
C LEU A 49 -0.91 16.02 16.59
N MET A 50 -1.70 15.66 15.59
CA MET A 50 -1.37 14.62 14.63
C MET A 50 -0.12 14.97 13.82
N GLN A 51 -0.05 16.19 13.27
CA GLN A 51 1.09 16.70 12.53
C GLN A 51 2.34 16.82 13.42
N ALA A 52 2.16 17.21 14.68
CA ALA A 52 3.23 17.27 15.66
C ALA A 52 3.79 15.86 15.93
N LEU A 53 2.95 14.87 16.22
CA LEU A 53 3.37 13.48 16.41
C LEU A 53 4.06 12.91 15.17
N ALA A 54 3.49 13.14 14.00
CA ALA A 54 4.06 12.77 12.71
C ALA A 54 5.49 13.33 12.56
N SER A 55 5.67 14.63 12.80
CA SER A 55 6.98 15.28 12.74
C SER A 55 7.92 14.74 13.83
N TYR A 56 7.38 14.43 15.00
CA TYR A 56 8.13 13.96 16.16
C TYR A 56 8.75 12.57 15.93
N VAL A 57 8.03 11.64 15.29
CA VAL A 57 8.58 10.31 14.98
C VAL A 57 9.61 10.33 13.84
N CYS A 58 9.82 11.48 13.18
CA CYS A 58 10.76 11.57 12.08
C CYS A 58 12.23 11.63 12.51
N TYR A 59 12.53 12.22 13.67
CA TYR A 59 13.90 12.43 14.11
C TYR A 59 14.34 11.35 15.11
N PRO A 60 15.60 10.85 15.04
CA PRO A 60 16.04 9.75 15.89
C PRO A 60 15.93 10.01 17.40
N GLN A 61 16.23 11.24 17.86
CA GLN A 61 16.20 11.57 19.28
C GLN A 61 14.76 11.60 19.85
N SER A 62 13.83 12.21 19.11
CA SER A 62 12.42 12.29 19.49
C SER A 62 11.71 10.94 19.32
N LEU A 63 12.06 10.13 18.31
CA LEU A 63 11.56 8.76 18.21
C LEU A 63 11.98 7.91 19.41
N ARG A 64 13.25 8.00 19.86
CA ARG A 64 13.70 7.34 21.09
C ARG A 64 12.94 7.82 22.33
N ALA A 65 12.50 9.08 22.36
CA ALA A 65 11.66 9.58 23.45
C ALA A 65 10.27 8.93 23.43
N VAL A 66 9.67 8.73 22.25
CA VAL A 66 8.44 7.93 22.09
C VAL A 66 8.65 6.49 22.53
N GLU A 67 9.80 5.89 22.24
CA GLU A 67 10.12 4.52 22.67
C GLU A 67 10.26 4.36 24.19
N ARG A 68 10.57 5.45 24.91
CA ARG A 68 10.76 5.48 26.37
C ARG A 68 9.49 5.75 27.17
N ILE A 69 8.41 6.21 26.55
CA ILE A 69 7.14 6.42 27.28
C ILE A 69 6.61 5.07 27.81
N PRO A 70 5.74 5.07 28.83
CA PRO A 70 5.15 3.85 29.38
C PRO A 70 4.53 2.96 28.30
N GLU A 71 4.69 1.64 28.44
CA GLU A 71 4.25 0.67 27.44
C GLU A 71 2.76 0.78 27.11
N GLU A 72 1.91 0.95 28.13
CA GLU A 72 0.48 1.17 27.96
C GLU A 72 0.18 2.34 27.01
N GLN A 73 0.93 3.44 27.10
CA GLN A 73 0.78 4.59 26.20
C GLN A 73 1.27 4.28 24.79
N ARG A 74 2.38 3.53 24.63
CA ARG A 74 2.86 3.09 23.32
C ARG A 74 1.85 2.19 22.63
N VAL A 75 1.29 1.22 23.34
CA VAL A 75 0.28 0.29 22.83
C VAL A 75 -1.02 1.04 22.50
N ALA A 76 -1.47 1.96 23.35
CA ALA A 76 -2.63 2.79 23.07
C ALA A 76 -2.43 3.69 21.85
N MET A 77 -1.24 4.28 21.69
CA MET A 77 -0.88 5.06 20.50
C MET A 77 -0.93 4.18 19.24
N MET A 78 -0.31 3.00 19.26
CA MET A 78 -0.32 2.07 18.13
C MET A 78 -1.73 1.60 17.78
N ARG A 79 -2.57 1.29 18.77
CA ARG A 79 -3.98 0.94 18.54
C ARG A 79 -4.75 2.07 17.84
N ASN A 80 -4.50 3.32 18.22
CA ASN A 80 -5.13 4.48 17.58
C ASN A 80 -4.61 4.76 16.16
N LEU A 81 -3.34 4.40 15.87
CA LEU A 81 -2.76 4.46 14.52
C LEU A 81 -3.31 3.37 13.58
N LEU A 82 -3.63 2.20 14.14
CA LEU A 82 -4.22 1.05 13.44
C LEU A 82 -5.76 1.11 13.34
N ALA A 83 -6.39 2.17 13.83
CA ALA A 83 -7.82 2.35 13.64
C ALA A 83 -8.16 2.45 12.14
N PRO A 84 -9.32 1.92 11.69
CA PRO A 84 -9.72 1.96 10.29
C PRO A 84 -9.72 3.37 9.70
N TYR A 85 -9.40 3.48 8.41
CA TYR A 85 -9.30 4.76 7.70
C TYR A 85 -10.66 5.37 7.33
N GLU A 86 -11.75 4.63 7.55
CA GLU A 86 -13.10 5.10 7.26
C GLU A 86 -13.51 6.24 8.21
N GLN A 87 -14.12 7.29 7.64
CA GLN A 87 -14.71 8.41 8.39
C GLN A 87 -13.72 9.20 9.28
N ARG A 88 -12.40 9.10 9.02
CA ARG A 88 -11.39 9.92 9.69
C ARG A 88 -10.25 10.33 8.76
N PRO A 89 -9.55 11.46 9.03
CA PRO A 89 -8.27 11.74 8.41
C PRO A 89 -7.25 10.63 8.76
N TRP A 90 -6.67 10.02 7.73
CA TRP A 90 -5.77 8.85 7.87
C TRP A 90 -4.37 9.07 7.26
N ALA A 91 -4.19 10.07 6.40
CA ALA A 91 -2.92 10.26 5.70
C ALA A 91 -1.73 10.40 6.67
N GLN A 92 -1.92 11.10 7.77
CA GLN A 92 -0.88 11.29 8.80
C GLN A 92 -0.63 10.04 9.63
N THR A 93 -1.66 9.26 9.99
CA THR A 93 -1.49 8.01 10.73
C THR A 93 -0.77 6.98 9.86
N ASN A 94 -1.14 6.88 8.58
CA ASN A 94 -0.45 6.07 7.59
C ASN A 94 1.03 6.51 7.44
N TRP A 95 1.28 7.81 7.36
CA TRP A 95 2.64 8.34 7.25
C TRP A 95 3.50 8.03 8.48
N ILE A 96 2.93 8.10 9.69
CA ILE A 96 3.60 7.65 10.92
C ILE A 96 4.00 6.18 10.80
N LEU A 97 3.08 5.28 10.42
CA LEU A 97 3.37 3.86 10.25
C LEU A 97 4.51 3.61 9.24
N VAL A 98 4.44 4.28 8.07
CA VAL A 98 5.49 4.22 7.04
C VAL A 98 6.83 4.72 7.58
N ARG A 99 6.83 5.78 8.40
CA ARG A 99 8.06 6.29 9.02
C ARG A 99 8.65 5.29 10.00
N LEU A 100 7.84 4.62 10.81
CA LEU A 100 8.29 3.58 11.73
C LEU A 100 8.89 2.37 10.99
N TRP A 101 8.43 2.09 9.77
CA TRP A 101 8.90 1.02 8.88
C TRP A 101 10.19 1.35 8.10
N ARG A 102 10.49 2.63 7.89
CA ARG A 102 11.56 3.08 6.99
C ARG A 102 12.94 2.53 7.40
N GLY A 103 13.47 1.65 6.56
CA GLY A 103 14.73 0.91 6.76
C GLY A 103 14.58 -0.60 6.80
N CYS A 104 13.37 -1.09 7.09
CA CYS A 104 13.06 -2.51 7.24
C CYS A 104 12.48 -3.15 5.96
N GLY A 105 11.78 -2.38 5.14
CA GLY A 105 11.20 -2.87 3.87
C GLY A 105 12.23 -3.18 2.78
N PHE A 106 11.84 -4.01 1.82
CA PHE A 106 12.61 -4.35 0.64
C PHE A 106 12.96 -3.07 -0.12
N GLY A 107 14.25 -2.82 -0.36
CA GLY A 107 14.75 -1.59 -0.97
C GLY A 107 14.34 -0.29 -0.25
N TYR A 108 13.68 -0.37 0.92
CA TYR A 108 13.09 0.77 1.63
C TYR A 108 14.08 1.47 2.56
N ARG A 109 15.32 1.59 2.08
CA ARG A 109 16.39 2.40 2.67
C ARG A 109 16.66 3.65 1.84
N TYR A 110 16.26 3.61 0.58
CA TYR A 110 16.49 4.65 -0.41
C TYR A 110 15.13 5.26 -0.79
N THR A 111 14.91 6.53 -0.46
CA THR A 111 13.73 7.30 -0.91
C THR A 111 13.81 7.64 -2.40
N ARG A 112 15.02 7.71 -2.96
CA ARG A 112 15.34 7.70 -4.38
C ARG A 112 16.60 6.87 -4.60
N LEU A 113 16.77 6.29 -5.79
CA LEU A 113 18.01 5.62 -6.16
C LEU A 113 19.21 6.57 -5.94
N PRO A 114 20.28 6.15 -5.25
CA PRO A 114 21.39 7.03 -4.87
C PRO A 114 22.03 7.82 -6.01
N HIS A 115 21.98 7.29 -7.25
CA HIS A 115 22.54 7.94 -8.43
C HIS A 115 21.65 9.02 -9.05
N LEU A 116 20.40 9.16 -8.61
CA LEU A 116 19.48 10.24 -9.00
C LEU A 116 19.46 11.40 -7.98
N LEU A 117 20.09 11.21 -6.82
CA LEU A 117 20.22 12.25 -5.81
C LEU A 117 21.37 13.19 -6.18
N LYS A 118 21.06 14.33 -6.80
CA LYS A 118 21.92 15.52 -6.72
C LYS A 118 21.60 16.22 -5.39
N THR A 119 21.99 15.63 -4.27
CA THR A 119 21.74 16.20 -2.95
C THR A 119 22.61 17.43 -2.75
N LYS A 120 21.99 18.59 -2.54
CA LYS A 120 22.71 19.75 -2.00
C LYS A 120 22.85 19.57 -0.48
N PRO A 121 23.87 20.17 0.17
CA PRO A 121 24.05 20.07 1.63
C PRO A 121 22.83 20.53 2.43
N GLU A 122 22.08 21.48 1.88
CA GLU A 122 20.84 22.07 2.43
C GLU A 122 19.67 21.07 2.48
N ASP A 123 19.69 20.04 1.63
CA ASP A 123 18.63 19.03 1.55
C ASP A 123 18.75 17.95 2.64
N ALA A 124 19.87 17.90 3.37
CA ALA A 124 20.13 16.89 4.41
C ALA A 124 19.13 16.94 5.59
N ASN A 125 18.50 18.10 5.81
CA ASN A 125 17.52 18.31 6.87
C ASN A 125 16.10 17.88 6.47
N LEU A 126 15.85 17.56 5.19
CA LEU A 126 14.55 17.11 4.73
C LEU A 126 14.26 15.70 5.30
N PRO A 127 13.11 15.46 5.97
CA PRO A 127 12.81 14.15 6.58
C PRO A 127 12.92 12.96 5.63
N SER A 128 12.63 13.17 4.34
CA SER A 128 12.75 12.16 3.28
C SER A 128 14.19 11.78 2.93
N LEU A 129 15.19 12.60 3.27
CA LEU A 129 16.60 12.38 2.95
C LEU A 129 17.45 11.98 4.17
N GLN A 130 16.86 11.97 5.36
CA GLN A 130 17.50 11.46 6.56
C GLN A 130 17.85 9.96 6.43
N LYS A 131 18.88 9.51 7.15
CA LYS A 131 19.19 8.08 7.26
C LYS A 131 17.98 7.31 7.81
N PRO A 132 17.68 6.10 7.32
CA PRO A 132 16.62 5.27 7.88
C PRO A 132 16.82 5.07 9.39
N CYS A 133 15.76 5.29 10.16
CA CYS A 133 15.74 5.11 11.61
C CYS A 133 14.36 4.51 11.96
N PRO A 134 14.16 3.21 11.73
CA PRO A 134 12.91 2.53 12.06
C PRO A 134 12.78 2.35 13.57
N SER A 135 11.55 2.14 14.06
CA SER A 135 11.30 1.71 15.45
C SER A 135 10.85 0.27 15.47
N LEU A 136 11.77 -0.64 15.79
CA LEU A 136 11.45 -2.07 15.93
C LEU A 136 10.51 -2.33 17.12
N LEU A 137 10.60 -1.49 18.16
CA LEU A 137 9.77 -1.59 19.35
C LEU A 137 8.30 -1.31 19.03
N LEU A 138 8.01 -0.22 18.31
CA LEU A 138 6.64 0.12 17.92
C LEU A 138 6.10 -0.81 16.81
N GLN A 139 6.97 -1.32 15.94
CA GLN A 139 6.62 -2.41 15.01
C GLN A 139 6.22 -3.69 15.77
N GLY A 140 6.91 -4.03 16.86
CA GLY A 140 6.54 -5.16 17.73
C GLY A 140 5.14 -5.00 18.31
N HIS A 141 4.81 -3.81 18.83
CA HIS A 141 3.47 -3.50 19.32
C HIS A 141 2.39 -3.60 18.24
N MET A 142 2.69 -3.16 17.02
CA MET A 142 1.79 -3.38 15.87
C MET A 142 1.55 -4.86 15.61
N ALA A 143 2.63 -5.65 15.57
CA ALA A 143 2.56 -7.07 15.28
C ALA A 143 1.71 -7.83 16.31
N GLU A 144 1.90 -7.54 17.59
CA GLU A 144 1.12 -8.12 18.68
C GLU A 144 -0.36 -7.75 18.57
N LEU A 145 -0.67 -6.46 18.41
CA LEU A 145 -2.05 -5.97 18.28
C LEU A 145 -2.80 -6.65 17.13
N LEU A 146 -2.17 -6.74 15.95
CA LEU A 146 -2.78 -7.36 14.76
C LEU A 146 -2.84 -8.89 14.84
N SER A 147 -1.99 -9.51 15.66
CA SER A 147 -2.02 -10.96 15.90
C SER A 147 -3.15 -11.37 16.83
N VAL A 148 -3.40 -10.56 17.88
CA VAL A 148 -4.39 -10.84 18.92
C VAL A 148 -5.80 -10.46 18.48
N ASP A 149 -5.99 -9.24 17.96
CA ASP A 149 -7.31 -8.72 17.61
C ASP A 149 -7.58 -8.89 16.11
N LYS A 150 -8.18 -10.03 15.75
CA LYS A 150 -8.43 -10.43 14.36
C LYS A 150 -9.43 -9.52 13.66
N ASP A 151 -10.43 -9.00 14.38
CA ASP A 151 -11.48 -8.15 13.80
C ASP A 151 -10.93 -6.74 13.52
N MET A 152 -10.17 -6.18 14.47
CA MET A 152 -9.46 -4.92 14.26
C MET A 152 -8.46 -5.03 13.10
N ALA A 153 -7.67 -6.11 13.05
CA ALA A 153 -6.73 -6.34 11.96
C ALA A 153 -7.42 -6.42 10.59
N ALA A 154 -8.53 -7.15 10.51
CA ALA A 154 -9.31 -7.26 9.28
C ALA A 154 -9.90 -5.91 8.86
N SER A 155 -10.50 -5.16 9.79
CA SER A 155 -11.09 -3.85 9.52
C SER A 155 -10.04 -2.82 9.08
N PHE A 156 -8.90 -2.77 9.77
CA PHE A 156 -7.77 -1.94 9.40
C PHE A 156 -7.28 -2.25 7.98
N LEU A 157 -6.94 -3.51 7.69
CA LEU A 157 -6.41 -3.89 6.38
C LEU A 157 -7.41 -3.70 5.26
N ASN A 158 -8.71 -3.92 5.51
CA ASN A 158 -9.74 -3.61 4.54
C ASN A 158 -9.76 -2.14 4.17
N SER A 159 -9.64 -1.26 5.17
CA SER A 159 -9.59 0.17 4.94
C SER A 159 -8.32 0.59 4.19
N VAL A 160 -7.16 0.00 4.50
CA VAL A 160 -5.89 0.25 3.76
C VAL A 160 -6.02 -0.19 2.30
N LEU A 161 -6.54 -1.40 2.04
CA LEU A 161 -6.75 -1.92 0.69
C LEU A 161 -7.79 -1.09 -0.09
N ASN A 162 -8.86 -0.63 0.57
CA ASN A 162 -9.85 0.28 -0.03
C ASN A 162 -9.19 1.60 -0.45
N GLN A 163 -8.41 2.21 0.46
CA GLN A 163 -7.74 3.48 0.19
C GLN A 163 -6.66 3.34 -0.90
N LEU A 164 -5.97 2.19 -0.97
CA LEU A 164 -5.00 1.93 -2.04
C LEU A 164 -5.69 1.84 -3.40
N ASN A 165 -6.80 1.09 -3.47
CA ASN A 165 -7.59 0.99 -4.70
C ASN A 165 -8.05 2.37 -5.19
N TRP A 166 -8.57 3.19 -4.28
CA TRP A 166 -9.00 4.55 -4.58
C TRP A 166 -7.82 5.44 -5.03
N ALA A 167 -6.78 5.56 -4.21
CA ALA A 167 -5.65 6.45 -4.49
C ALA A 167 -4.94 6.09 -5.80
N PHE A 168 -4.79 4.79 -6.07
CA PHE A 168 -4.17 4.33 -7.30
C PHE A 168 -5.06 4.57 -8.52
N SER A 169 -6.38 4.38 -8.41
CA SER A 169 -7.31 4.66 -9.51
C SER A 169 -7.33 6.15 -9.87
N GLU A 170 -7.40 7.03 -8.86
CA GLU A 170 -7.31 8.50 -9.06
C GLU A 170 -5.98 8.89 -9.71
N PHE A 171 -4.88 8.29 -9.25
CA PHE A 171 -3.57 8.51 -9.84
C PHE A 171 -3.53 8.16 -11.33
N ILE A 172 -4.05 6.98 -11.71
CA ILE A 172 -4.10 6.55 -13.11
C ILE A 172 -4.99 7.48 -13.94
N GLY A 173 -6.15 7.88 -13.44
CA GLY A 173 -7.04 8.84 -14.11
C GLY A 173 -6.33 10.17 -14.39
N MET A 174 -5.65 10.73 -13.39
CA MET A 174 -4.89 11.97 -13.56
C MET A 174 -3.72 11.83 -14.53
N ILE A 175 -2.98 10.71 -14.52
CA ILE A 175 -1.90 10.48 -15.50
C ILE A 175 -2.46 10.44 -16.93
N GLN A 176 -3.64 9.85 -17.13
CA GLN A 176 -4.29 9.82 -18.44
C GLN A 176 -4.67 11.23 -18.92
N GLU A 177 -5.26 12.04 -18.04
CA GLU A 177 -5.60 13.45 -18.34
C GLU A 177 -4.35 14.28 -18.68
N ILE A 178 -3.28 14.14 -17.88
CA ILE A 178 -2.01 14.84 -18.09
C ILE A 178 -1.41 14.46 -19.45
N GLN A 179 -1.39 13.17 -19.79
CA GLN A 179 -0.90 12.74 -21.09
C GLN A 179 -1.74 13.30 -22.24
N GLN A 180 -3.07 13.20 -22.15
CA GLN A 180 -3.96 13.73 -23.19
C GLN A 180 -3.79 15.24 -23.37
N ALA A 181 -3.55 15.99 -22.29
CA ALA A 181 -3.28 17.41 -22.35
C ALA A 181 -1.91 17.71 -23.00
N ALA A 182 -0.89 16.90 -22.69
CA ALA A 182 0.47 17.03 -23.24
C ALA A 182 0.58 16.67 -24.72
N GLU A 183 -0.30 15.79 -25.24
CA GLU A 183 -0.31 15.39 -26.66
C GLU A 183 -1.06 16.38 -27.58
N ARG A 184 -1.77 17.38 -27.03
CA ARG A 184 -2.47 18.38 -27.84
C ARG A 184 -1.49 19.39 -28.47
N PRO A 185 -1.62 19.70 -29.78
CA PRO A 185 -0.67 20.55 -30.51
C PRO A 185 -0.70 22.04 -30.11
N GLU A 186 -1.79 22.52 -29.51
CA GLU A 186 -1.81 23.83 -28.86
C GLU A 186 -1.16 23.72 -27.48
N ARG A 187 -0.12 24.53 -27.23
CA ARG A 187 0.67 24.54 -25.97
C ARG A 187 -0.24 24.70 -24.75
N ASN A 188 -0.66 23.57 -24.18
CA ASN A 188 -1.49 23.58 -22.98
C ASN A 188 -0.58 23.48 -21.75
N PHE A 189 -0.60 24.55 -20.95
CA PHE A 189 -0.14 24.50 -19.58
C PHE A 189 -1.00 23.49 -18.83
N VAL A 190 -0.40 22.38 -18.41
CA VAL A 190 -1.02 21.53 -17.39
C VAL A 190 -0.99 22.29 -16.08
N ASP A 191 -2.14 22.44 -15.42
CA ASP A 191 -2.24 23.17 -14.16
C ASP A 191 -1.28 22.56 -13.13
N THR A 192 -0.39 23.39 -12.58
CA THR A 192 0.56 22.99 -11.55
C THR A 192 -0.14 22.41 -10.31
N ARG A 193 -1.38 22.82 -10.02
CA ARG A 193 -2.19 22.22 -8.97
C ARG A 193 -2.55 20.78 -9.30
N GLN A 194 -2.97 20.49 -10.53
CA GLN A 194 -3.30 19.13 -10.98
C GLN A 194 -2.08 18.21 -10.90
N LEU A 195 -0.91 18.68 -11.32
CA LEU A 195 0.35 17.94 -11.18
C LEU A 195 0.64 17.57 -9.72
N LYS A 196 0.49 18.53 -8.79
CA LYS A 196 0.68 18.27 -7.36
C LYS A 196 -0.31 17.27 -6.78
N VAL A 197 -1.58 17.31 -7.21
CA VAL A 197 -2.59 16.32 -6.78
C VAL A 197 -2.24 14.94 -7.33
N CYS A 198 -1.80 14.85 -8.58
CA CYS A 198 -1.31 13.60 -9.19
C CYS A 198 -0.14 12.99 -8.40
N ALA A 199 0.89 13.79 -8.11
CA ALA A 199 2.00 13.36 -7.27
C ALA A 199 1.55 12.94 -5.86
N THR A 200 0.59 13.65 -5.27
CA THR A 200 0.03 13.29 -3.96
C THR A 200 -0.66 11.93 -4.00
N CYS A 201 -1.49 11.63 -5.02
CA CYS A 201 -2.13 10.33 -5.17
C CYS A 201 -1.13 9.19 -5.40
N PHE A 202 -0.04 9.47 -6.14
CA PHE A 202 1.08 8.54 -6.28
C PHE A 202 1.75 8.25 -4.93
N ASP A 203 2.11 9.30 -4.19
CA ASP A 203 2.78 9.18 -2.88
C ASP A 203 1.88 8.45 -1.86
N LEU A 204 0.58 8.72 -1.88
CA LEU A 204 -0.40 7.97 -1.07
C LEU A 204 -0.42 6.49 -1.46
N SER A 205 -0.47 6.16 -2.76
CA SER A 205 -0.46 4.77 -3.24
C SER A 205 0.79 4.02 -2.77
N VAL A 206 1.98 4.64 -2.93
CA VAL A 206 3.24 4.06 -2.45
C VAL A 206 3.23 3.89 -0.94
N SER A 207 2.77 4.89 -0.18
CA SER A 207 2.73 4.82 1.28
C SER A 207 1.83 3.70 1.80
N LEU A 208 0.67 3.49 1.17
CA LEU A 208 -0.27 2.41 1.50
C LEU A 208 0.33 1.04 1.17
N LEU A 209 1.02 0.92 0.03
CA LEU A 209 1.80 -0.29 -0.31
C LEU A 209 2.89 -0.57 0.72
N ARG A 210 3.56 0.46 1.28
CA ARG A 210 4.55 0.28 2.36
C ARG A 210 3.94 -0.18 3.67
N VAL A 211 2.73 0.25 4.02
CA VAL A 211 1.99 -0.29 5.18
C VAL A 211 1.58 -1.73 4.95
N LEU A 212 1.15 -2.09 3.73
CA LEU A 212 0.87 -3.49 3.38
C LEU A 212 2.14 -4.34 3.44
N GLU A 213 3.26 -3.87 2.90
CA GLU A 213 4.57 -4.52 3.00
C GLU A 213 4.97 -4.75 4.47
N MET A 214 4.89 -3.71 5.30
CA MET A 214 5.13 -3.82 6.74
C MET A 214 4.23 -4.88 7.38
N THR A 215 2.93 -4.85 7.10
CA THR A 215 1.97 -5.76 7.75
C THR A 215 2.18 -7.20 7.35
N VAL A 216 2.36 -7.47 6.06
CA VAL A 216 2.68 -8.80 5.52
C VAL A 216 4.02 -9.31 6.06
N THR A 217 4.97 -8.41 6.32
CA THR A 217 6.28 -8.79 6.89
C THR A 217 6.16 -9.16 8.36
N LEU A 218 5.47 -8.34 9.16
CA LEU A 218 5.36 -8.50 10.60
C LEU A 218 4.39 -9.60 11.02
N VAL A 219 3.26 -9.77 10.30
CA VAL A 219 2.19 -10.71 10.65
C VAL A 219 1.63 -11.38 9.38
N PRO A 220 2.43 -12.24 8.70
CA PRO A 220 2.01 -12.89 7.45
C PRO A 220 0.76 -13.76 7.61
N GLU A 221 0.49 -14.27 8.82
CA GLU A 221 -0.65 -15.14 9.13
C GLU A 221 -1.97 -14.44 8.83
N ILE A 222 -2.06 -13.11 8.89
CA ILE A 222 -3.28 -12.38 8.54
C ILE A 222 -3.72 -12.64 7.09
N PHE A 223 -2.78 -12.95 6.19
CA PHE A 223 -3.05 -13.26 4.78
C PHE A 223 -2.96 -14.76 4.48
N LEU A 224 -2.10 -15.48 5.20
CA LEU A 224 -1.73 -16.86 4.84
C LEU A 224 -2.39 -17.93 5.72
N ASP A 225 -2.86 -17.60 6.92
CA ASP A 225 -3.56 -18.53 7.81
C ASP A 225 -5.07 -18.52 7.54
N TRP A 226 -5.53 -19.43 6.69
CA TRP A 226 -6.95 -19.57 6.33
C TRP A 226 -7.84 -20.10 7.48
N THR A 227 -7.29 -20.40 8.66
CA THR A 227 -8.14 -20.58 9.85
C THR A 227 -8.73 -19.24 10.31
N ARG A 228 -8.14 -18.11 9.89
CA ARG A 228 -8.71 -16.77 10.06
C ARG A 228 -9.74 -16.50 8.96
N PRO A 229 -10.99 -16.14 9.31
CA PRO A 229 -12.07 -15.97 8.33
C PRO A 229 -11.78 -14.95 7.21
N SER A 230 -11.00 -13.91 7.52
CA SER A 230 -10.68 -12.82 6.60
C SER A 230 -9.45 -13.06 5.73
N ALA A 231 -8.61 -14.07 6.04
CA ALA A 231 -7.29 -14.20 5.43
C ALA A 231 -7.33 -14.43 3.93
N GLU A 232 -8.16 -15.37 3.47
CA GLU A 232 -8.30 -15.68 2.05
C GLU A 232 -8.79 -14.45 1.27
N LEU A 233 -9.78 -13.74 1.80
CA LEU A 233 -10.35 -12.56 1.16
C LEU A 233 -9.33 -11.41 1.09
N LEU A 234 -8.63 -11.12 2.19
CA LEU A 234 -7.56 -10.11 2.23
C LEU A 234 -6.44 -10.43 1.23
N LEU A 235 -6.03 -11.70 1.14
CA LEU A 235 -5.01 -12.14 0.19
C LEU A 235 -5.47 -11.98 -1.27
N ARG A 236 -6.73 -12.32 -1.60
CA ARG A 236 -7.31 -12.12 -2.93
C ARG A 236 -7.34 -10.65 -3.32
N ARG A 237 -7.77 -9.79 -2.41
CA ARG A 237 -7.78 -8.33 -2.62
C ARG A 237 -6.37 -7.76 -2.79
N LEU A 238 -5.42 -8.22 -1.98
CA LEU A 238 -4.03 -7.83 -2.10
C LEU A 238 -3.49 -8.21 -3.48
N ALA A 239 -3.64 -9.47 -3.89
CA ALA A 239 -3.19 -9.96 -5.20
C ALA A 239 -3.79 -9.17 -6.37
N GLN A 240 -5.10 -8.88 -6.34
CA GLN A 240 -5.78 -8.04 -7.31
C GLN A 240 -5.09 -6.66 -7.45
N LEU A 241 -4.84 -5.98 -6.33
CA LEU A 241 -4.20 -4.67 -6.33
C LEU A 241 -2.75 -4.73 -6.80
N LEU A 242 -1.99 -5.75 -6.37
CA LEU A 242 -0.61 -5.92 -6.84
C LEU A 242 -0.56 -6.13 -8.36
N ASN A 243 -1.41 -6.99 -8.91
CA ASN A 243 -1.49 -7.23 -10.35
C ASN A 243 -1.91 -5.96 -11.11
N GLN A 244 -2.89 -5.22 -10.61
CA GLN A 244 -3.31 -3.94 -11.21
C GLN A 244 -2.19 -2.90 -11.22
N VAL A 245 -1.46 -2.77 -10.10
CA VAL A 245 -0.32 -1.85 -10.01
C VAL A 245 0.77 -2.25 -10.99
N LEU A 246 1.15 -3.54 -10.99
CA LEU A 246 2.17 -4.07 -11.88
C LEU A 246 1.84 -3.81 -13.33
N ASN A 247 0.67 -4.22 -13.81
CA ASN A 247 0.30 -4.06 -15.21
C ASN A 247 0.31 -2.61 -15.68
N ARG A 248 0.00 -1.64 -14.81
CA ARG A 248 -0.02 -0.22 -15.19
C ARG A 248 1.34 0.43 -15.16
N VAL A 249 2.25 -0.07 -14.32
CA VAL A 249 3.59 0.50 -14.15
C VAL A 249 4.61 -0.21 -15.06
N THR A 250 4.45 -1.51 -15.36
CA THR A 250 5.41 -2.30 -16.14
C THR A 250 5.03 -2.53 -17.60
N ALA A 251 3.84 -2.10 -18.04
CA ALA A 251 3.44 -2.26 -19.44
C ALA A 251 4.38 -1.54 -20.42
N GLU A 252 4.68 -2.13 -21.57
CA GLU A 252 5.60 -1.51 -22.54
C GLU A 252 4.98 -0.25 -23.18
N LYS A 253 5.75 0.85 -23.28
CA LYS A 253 5.32 2.13 -23.88
C LYS A 253 4.04 2.69 -23.25
N ASN A 254 3.84 2.43 -21.96
CA ASN A 254 2.61 2.72 -21.23
C ASN A 254 2.47 4.21 -20.87
N LEU A 255 1.28 4.58 -20.38
CA LEU A 255 0.94 5.94 -19.94
C LEU A 255 1.93 6.45 -18.87
N PHE A 256 2.33 5.57 -17.96
CA PHE A 256 3.19 5.90 -16.82
C PHE A 256 4.60 6.27 -17.28
N ASP A 257 5.22 5.46 -18.14
CA ASP A 257 6.50 5.71 -18.79
C ASP A 257 6.51 7.07 -19.50
N ARG A 258 5.46 7.39 -20.24
CA ARG A 258 5.37 8.68 -20.96
C ARG A 258 5.39 9.84 -19.99
N VAL A 259 4.54 9.83 -18.96
CA VAL A 259 4.44 10.93 -17.99
C VAL A 259 5.72 11.09 -17.17
N VAL A 260 6.33 9.99 -16.71
CA VAL A 260 7.62 10.03 -16.00
C VAL A 260 8.71 10.66 -16.88
N ASN A 261 8.71 10.34 -18.18
CA ASN A 261 9.68 10.90 -19.13
C ASN A 261 9.42 12.36 -19.52
N LEU A 262 8.20 12.90 -19.32
CA LEU A 262 7.91 14.32 -19.55
C LEU A 262 8.64 15.24 -18.55
N ARG A 263 9.01 14.72 -17.36
CA ARG A 263 9.71 15.47 -16.30
C ARG A 263 9.04 16.83 -15.98
N LEU A 264 7.71 16.82 -15.89
CA LEU A 264 6.93 18.01 -15.55
C LEU A 264 7.23 18.47 -14.11
N PRO A 265 7.36 19.79 -13.87
CA PRO A 265 7.59 20.32 -12.53
C PRO A 265 6.38 20.02 -11.63
N GLY A 266 6.63 19.41 -10.47
CA GLY A 266 5.59 18.92 -9.55
C GLY A 266 5.30 17.42 -9.60
N LEU A 267 5.93 16.66 -10.51
CA LEU A 267 5.85 15.19 -10.58
C LEU A 267 7.16 14.49 -10.18
N GLU A 268 8.05 15.16 -9.44
CA GLU A 268 9.39 14.64 -9.15
C GLU A 268 9.40 13.40 -8.24
N SER A 269 8.32 13.10 -7.53
CA SER A 269 8.17 11.88 -6.74
C SER A 269 7.66 10.69 -7.57
N VAL A 270 7.03 10.94 -8.72
CA VAL A 270 6.43 9.91 -9.58
C VAL A 270 7.53 9.21 -10.38
N ASP A 271 7.86 7.99 -9.98
CA ASP A 271 8.90 7.17 -10.59
C ASP A 271 8.58 5.67 -10.42
N HIS A 272 9.13 4.81 -11.27
CA HIS A 272 8.95 3.37 -11.20
C HIS A 272 9.52 2.77 -9.91
N TYR A 273 10.69 3.25 -9.46
CA TYR A 273 11.40 2.68 -8.33
C TYR A 273 10.55 2.61 -7.04
N PRO A 274 9.99 3.71 -6.49
CA PRO A 274 9.32 3.69 -5.20
C PRO A 274 8.11 2.74 -5.14
N ILE A 275 7.34 2.63 -6.24
CA ILE A 275 6.15 1.78 -6.31
C ILE A 275 6.51 0.31 -6.57
N LEU A 276 7.39 0.01 -7.53
CA LEU A 276 7.77 -1.37 -7.85
C LEU A 276 8.53 -2.03 -6.71
N VAL A 277 9.36 -1.29 -5.98
CA VAL A 277 10.09 -1.83 -4.83
C VAL A 277 9.13 -2.19 -3.69
N ALA A 278 8.07 -1.40 -3.45
CA ALA A 278 7.07 -1.73 -2.43
C ALA A 278 6.29 -3.00 -2.80
N VAL A 279 5.84 -3.09 -4.07
CA VAL A 279 5.17 -4.30 -4.59
C VAL A 279 6.08 -5.53 -4.50
N THR A 280 7.35 -5.38 -4.91
CA THR A 280 8.33 -6.47 -4.86
C THR A 280 8.55 -6.95 -3.43
N GLY A 281 8.63 -6.05 -2.44
CA GLY A 281 8.76 -6.43 -1.04
C GLY A 281 7.59 -7.26 -0.53
N ILE A 282 6.36 -6.91 -0.91
CA ILE A 282 5.17 -7.71 -0.59
C ILE A 282 5.26 -9.10 -1.25
N LEU A 283 5.60 -9.15 -2.53
CA LEU A 283 5.71 -10.41 -3.29
C LEU A 283 6.78 -11.33 -2.73
N VAL A 284 7.98 -10.80 -2.44
CA VAL A 284 9.07 -11.56 -1.81
C VAL A 284 8.60 -12.16 -0.49
N ARG A 285 7.92 -11.37 0.34
CA ARG A 285 7.47 -11.85 1.64
C ARG A 285 6.46 -13.01 1.56
N ILE A 286 5.52 -12.98 0.61
CA ILE A 286 4.46 -14.01 0.47
C ILE A 286 4.83 -15.18 -0.45
N LEU A 287 5.74 -15.00 -1.41
CA LEU A 287 6.11 -16.01 -2.40
C LEU A 287 7.48 -16.65 -2.16
N VAL A 288 8.37 -15.99 -1.42
CA VAL A 288 9.75 -16.45 -1.21
C VAL A 288 10.01 -16.78 0.26
N ASP A 289 9.64 -15.87 1.17
CA ASP A 289 9.97 -16.00 2.60
C ASP A 289 8.89 -16.73 3.44
N GLY A 290 7.87 -17.28 2.78
CA GLY A 290 6.76 -17.98 3.42
C GLY A 290 7.02 -19.46 3.66
N ASP A 291 6.18 -20.11 4.46
CA ASP A 291 6.15 -21.57 4.50
C ASP A 291 5.57 -22.14 3.19
N ARG A 292 5.79 -23.44 2.94
CA ARG A 292 5.37 -24.10 1.69
C ARG A 292 3.86 -24.00 1.42
N GLN A 293 3.01 -24.06 2.45
CA GLN A 293 1.56 -23.94 2.28
C GLN A 293 1.17 -22.48 1.99
N GLY A 294 1.75 -21.53 2.72
CA GLY A 294 1.57 -20.09 2.51
C GLY A 294 1.96 -19.67 1.10
N ILE A 295 3.13 -20.08 0.62
CA ILE A 295 3.60 -19.83 -0.75
C ILE A 295 2.62 -20.42 -1.77
N SER A 296 2.18 -21.67 -1.57
CA SER A 296 1.22 -22.31 -2.48
C SER A 296 -0.11 -21.56 -2.54
N ARG A 297 -0.62 -21.07 -1.40
CA ARG A 297 -1.84 -20.26 -1.32
C ARG A 297 -1.67 -18.92 -2.03
N ALA A 298 -0.60 -18.19 -1.71
CA ALA A 298 -0.29 -16.90 -2.30
C ALA A 298 -0.09 -17.00 -3.82
N ALA A 299 0.68 -17.97 -4.29
CA ALA A 299 0.88 -18.23 -5.71
C ALA A 299 -0.44 -18.60 -6.40
N SER A 300 -1.23 -19.50 -5.82
CA SER A 300 -2.53 -19.87 -6.40
C SER A 300 -3.46 -18.66 -6.53
N VAL A 301 -3.54 -17.81 -5.50
CA VAL A 301 -4.39 -16.61 -5.52
C VAL A 301 -3.88 -15.58 -6.53
N LEU A 302 -2.57 -15.33 -6.58
CA LEU A 302 -1.96 -14.39 -7.51
C LEU A 302 -2.13 -14.81 -8.98
N LEU A 303 -1.92 -16.09 -9.28
CA LEU A 303 -2.00 -16.65 -10.63
C LEU A 303 -3.44 -16.83 -11.12
N SER A 304 -4.40 -17.02 -10.20
CA SER A 304 -5.82 -17.18 -10.57
C SER A 304 -6.51 -15.84 -10.84
N ASP A 305 -5.86 -14.72 -10.53
CA ASP A 305 -6.43 -13.40 -10.78
C ASP A 305 -6.42 -13.08 -12.28
N PRO A 306 -7.53 -12.61 -12.88
CA PRO A 306 -7.61 -12.31 -14.31
C PRO A 306 -6.64 -11.23 -14.78
N CYS A 307 -6.18 -10.36 -13.88
CA CYS A 307 -5.18 -9.34 -14.21
C CYS A 307 -3.74 -9.86 -14.06
N PHE A 308 -3.50 -11.14 -13.75
CA PHE A 308 -2.13 -11.64 -13.70
C PHE A 308 -1.48 -11.62 -15.10
N GLN A 309 -0.28 -11.04 -15.18
CA GLN A 309 0.52 -11.01 -16.41
C GLN A 309 1.96 -11.39 -16.11
N LEU A 310 2.45 -12.48 -16.72
CA LEU A 310 3.81 -12.99 -16.49
C LEU A 310 4.90 -11.96 -16.85
N HIS A 311 4.68 -11.17 -17.91
CA HIS A 311 5.65 -10.17 -18.34
C HIS A 311 5.92 -9.10 -17.26
N SER A 312 4.92 -8.79 -16.43
CA SER A 312 5.08 -7.82 -15.34
C SER A 312 6.07 -8.35 -14.29
N ILE A 313 6.06 -9.65 -14.03
CA ILE A 313 7.05 -10.33 -13.16
C ILE A 313 8.41 -10.38 -13.84
N GLN A 314 8.48 -10.71 -15.13
CA GLN A 314 9.75 -10.71 -15.89
C GLN A 314 10.40 -9.33 -15.90
N HIS A 315 9.60 -8.25 -16.01
CA HIS A 315 10.08 -6.88 -15.91
C HIS A 315 10.73 -6.60 -14.54
N LEU A 316 10.10 -7.03 -13.44
CA LEU A 316 10.70 -6.93 -12.10
C LEU A 316 12.04 -7.65 -12.02
N LEU A 317 12.14 -8.85 -12.62
CA LEU A 317 13.36 -9.65 -12.66
C LEU A 317 14.44 -9.07 -13.59
N GLY A 318 14.08 -8.11 -14.44
CA GLY A 318 15.00 -7.51 -15.44
C GLY A 318 15.16 -8.36 -16.70
N GLU A 319 14.23 -9.29 -16.98
CA GLU A 319 14.28 -10.21 -18.12
C GLU A 319 13.67 -9.62 -19.41
N GLY A 320 13.14 -8.39 -19.37
CA GLY A 320 12.54 -7.72 -20.53
C GLY A 320 13.51 -6.76 -21.21
N GLY A 321 14.14 -7.17 -22.32
CA GLY A 321 14.71 -6.22 -23.29
C GLY A 321 16.09 -6.51 -23.90
N GLY A 322 16.56 -7.77 -23.93
CA GLY A 322 17.79 -8.14 -24.62
C GLY A 322 17.55 -8.94 -25.90
N ASP A 323 17.53 -8.28 -27.06
CA ASP A 323 17.84 -8.96 -28.32
C ASP A 323 19.28 -9.50 -28.23
N PRO A 324 19.56 -10.79 -28.54
CA PRO A 324 20.91 -11.36 -28.44
C PRO A 324 21.94 -10.76 -29.42
N SER A 325 21.54 -9.80 -30.27
CA SER A 325 22.35 -9.29 -31.39
C SER A 325 22.86 -7.85 -31.25
N ALA A 326 22.59 -7.12 -30.17
CA ALA A 326 22.98 -5.71 -30.05
C ALA A 326 24.09 -5.48 -29.02
N VAL A 327 25.29 -6.03 -29.28
CA VAL A 327 26.51 -5.61 -28.58
C VAL A 327 27.19 -4.52 -29.42
N SER A 328 26.67 -3.29 -29.41
CA SER A 328 27.49 -2.10 -29.73
C SER A 328 26.82 -0.79 -29.32
N ALA A 329 27.52 -0.07 -28.45
CA ALA A 329 27.59 1.38 -28.30
C ALA A 329 26.30 2.21 -28.45
N THR A 330 25.66 2.55 -27.33
CA THR A 330 25.48 3.93 -26.81
C THR A 330 24.54 3.94 -25.60
N ALA A 331 24.89 4.78 -24.63
CA ALA A 331 24.34 4.80 -23.28
C ALA A 331 22.86 5.25 -23.20
N SER A 332 22.21 4.95 -22.07
CA SER A 332 20.94 5.49 -21.54
C SER A 332 19.61 4.88 -22.01
N ARG A 333 19.44 3.56 -21.87
CA ARG A 333 18.12 2.91 -21.85
C ARG A 333 17.93 2.11 -20.55
N ALA A 334 16.76 2.27 -19.95
CA ALA A 334 16.22 1.68 -18.71
C ALA A 334 17.13 0.69 -17.97
N ARG A 335 17.71 1.12 -16.83
CA ARG A 335 18.40 0.21 -15.91
C ARG A 335 17.39 -0.54 -15.04
N PRO A 336 17.53 -1.86 -14.86
CA PRO A 336 16.60 -2.67 -14.07
C PRO A 336 16.63 -2.28 -12.58
N VAL A 337 15.45 -2.19 -11.96
CA VAL A 337 15.24 -1.80 -10.56
C VAL A 337 15.80 -2.86 -9.57
N VAL A 338 15.80 -4.13 -9.94
CA VAL A 338 16.17 -5.25 -9.04
C VAL A 338 17.61 -5.73 -9.23
N GLY A 339 18.16 -5.65 -10.45
CA GLY A 339 19.48 -6.19 -10.78
C GLY A 339 20.67 -5.54 -10.05
N SER A 340 20.50 -4.33 -9.48
CA SER A 340 21.56 -3.64 -8.75
C SER A 340 21.54 -3.86 -7.23
N LEU A 341 20.53 -4.56 -6.68
CA LEU A 341 20.31 -4.64 -5.22
C LEU A 341 20.40 -6.05 -4.64
N GLY A 342 20.68 -7.10 -5.44
CA GLY A 342 20.75 -8.47 -4.95
C GLY A 342 21.80 -9.33 -5.65
N SER A 343 23.05 -9.30 -5.19
CA SER A 343 24.08 -10.28 -5.58
C SER A 343 23.89 -11.65 -4.89
N GLY A 344 22.66 -12.08 -4.61
CA GLY A 344 22.46 -13.27 -3.77
C GLY A 344 21.12 -13.99 -3.81
N VAL A 345 20.20 -13.67 -4.73
CA VAL A 345 18.90 -14.37 -4.77
C VAL A 345 18.59 -14.79 -6.20
N ALA A 346 18.87 -16.05 -6.53
CA ALA A 346 18.25 -16.70 -7.68
C ALA A 346 16.83 -17.12 -7.28
N PRO A 347 15.77 -16.62 -7.93
CA PRO A 347 14.41 -17.00 -7.56
C PRO A 347 14.10 -18.37 -8.18
N VAL A 348 13.84 -19.37 -7.32
CA VAL A 348 13.20 -20.63 -7.74
C VAL A 348 11.70 -20.35 -7.82
N ILE A 349 11.22 -19.82 -8.95
CA ILE A 349 9.80 -19.86 -9.28
C ILE A 349 9.53 -21.26 -9.85
N PRO A 350 8.66 -22.09 -9.25
CA PRO A 350 8.26 -23.33 -9.87
C PRO A 350 7.60 -23.00 -11.22
N SER A 351 8.14 -23.59 -12.29
CA SER A 351 7.73 -23.42 -13.68
C SER A 351 6.22 -23.20 -13.85
N ALA A 352 5.82 -21.95 -14.14
CA ALA A 352 4.45 -21.56 -14.41
C ALA A 352 3.81 -22.38 -15.57
N ALA A 353 4.65 -22.90 -16.46
CA ALA A 353 4.24 -23.73 -17.61
C ALA A 353 3.62 -25.09 -17.22
N ALA A 354 3.80 -25.56 -15.97
CA ALA A 354 3.17 -26.79 -15.50
C ALA A 354 1.76 -26.56 -14.92
N VAL A 355 1.45 -25.35 -14.46
CA VAL A 355 0.17 -25.00 -13.81
C VAL A 355 -0.88 -24.55 -14.84
N GLU A 356 -0.46 -23.94 -15.95
CA GLU A 356 -1.34 -23.49 -17.04
C GLU A 356 -2.24 -24.62 -17.62
N ARG A 357 -1.77 -25.88 -17.65
CA ARG A 357 -2.50 -26.97 -18.33
C ARG A 357 -3.64 -27.59 -17.54
N LYS A 358 -3.84 -27.27 -16.26
CA LYS A 358 -4.87 -27.93 -15.43
C LYS A 358 -6.03 -27.06 -14.97
N HIS A 359 -5.97 -25.73 -15.09
CA HIS A 359 -6.97 -24.85 -14.45
C HIS A 359 -7.73 -23.87 -15.36
N PHE A 360 -7.47 -23.85 -16.67
CA PHE A 360 -8.23 -23.03 -17.62
C PHE A 360 -9.03 -23.90 -18.61
N SER A 361 -10.10 -24.53 -18.12
CA SER A 361 -11.26 -24.83 -18.96
C SER A 361 -12.26 -23.69 -18.79
N LEU A 362 -12.09 -22.62 -19.56
CA LEU A 362 -13.19 -21.70 -19.84
C LEU A 362 -14.17 -22.46 -20.75
N HIS A 363 -15.11 -23.19 -20.14
CA HIS A 363 -16.33 -23.54 -20.86
C HIS A 363 -17.10 -22.24 -21.14
N PRO A 364 -17.69 -22.07 -22.33
CA PRO A 364 -18.57 -20.94 -22.61
C PRO A 364 -19.80 -21.05 -21.70
N THR A 365 -19.79 -20.31 -20.59
CA THR A 365 -20.98 -20.14 -19.74
C THR A 365 -21.91 -19.15 -20.41
N SER A 366 -23.19 -19.50 -20.53
CA SER A 366 -24.27 -18.60 -20.97
C SER A 366 -24.19 -17.26 -20.23
N GLU A 367 -24.36 -16.13 -20.93
CA GLU A 367 -24.30 -14.78 -20.34
C GLU A 367 -25.27 -14.58 -19.15
N GLU A 368 -26.35 -15.37 -19.11
CA GLU A 368 -27.34 -15.36 -18.01
C GLU A 368 -26.83 -15.94 -16.68
N ASP A 369 -25.72 -16.68 -16.70
CA ASP A 369 -25.15 -17.34 -15.52
C ASP A 369 -24.02 -16.53 -14.87
N LEU A 370 -23.69 -15.38 -15.44
CA LEU A 370 -22.65 -14.48 -14.93
C LEU A 370 -23.16 -13.62 -13.77
N CYS A 371 -22.28 -13.38 -12.81
CA CYS A 371 -22.53 -12.50 -11.69
C CYS A 371 -22.79 -11.08 -12.19
N PRO A 372 -23.94 -10.46 -11.89
CA PRO A 372 -24.30 -9.12 -12.39
C PRO A 372 -23.45 -7.99 -11.77
N ILE A 373 -22.60 -8.30 -10.79
CA ILE A 373 -21.71 -7.32 -10.14
C ILE A 373 -20.36 -7.23 -10.85
N CYS A 374 -19.78 -8.38 -11.24
CA CYS A 374 -18.45 -8.40 -11.86
C CYS A 374 -18.46 -8.80 -13.34
N TYR A 375 -19.56 -9.35 -13.86
CA TYR A 375 -19.71 -9.86 -15.22
C TYR A 375 -18.60 -10.86 -15.64
N ALA A 376 -17.92 -11.48 -14.66
CA ALA A 376 -16.74 -12.30 -14.91
C ALA A 376 -16.84 -13.70 -14.30
N HIS A 377 -17.44 -13.82 -13.11
CA HIS A 377 -17.58 -15.11 -12.41
C HIS A 377 -19.02 -15.59 -12.45
N SER A 378 -19.24 -16.90 -12.41
CA SER A 378 -20.60 -17.46 -12.31
C SER A 378 -21.28 -17.11 -10.98
N ILE A 379 -22.60 -17.00 -11.03
CA ILE A 379 -23.44 -16.85 -9.83
C ILE A 379 -23.25 -18.07 -8.93
N SER A 380 -22.84 -17.85 -7.69
CA SER A 380 -22.46 -18.90 -6.73
C SER A 380 -22.92 -18.64 -5.29
N ALA A 381 -23.64 -17.53 -5.06
CA ALA A 381 -24.14 -17.13 -3.76
C ALA A 381 -25.58 -16.58 -3.84
N VAL A 382 -26.38 -16.84 -2.81
CA VAL A 382 -27.72 -16.27 -2.61
C VAL A 382 -27.81 -15.61 -1.23
N PHE A 383 -28.42 -14.42 -1.16
CA PHE A 383 -28.45 -13.61 0.06
C PHE A 383 -29.76 -13.81 0.82
N LYS A 384 -29.71 -13.87 2.15
CA LYS A 384 -30.90 -13.90 3.01
C LYS A 384 -31.15 -12.55 3.66
N PRO A 385 -32.42 -12.13 3.83
CA PRO A 385 -33.65 -12.81 3.38
C PRO A 385 -34.04 -12.52 1.91
N CYS A 386 -33.40 -11.55 1.26
CA CYS A 386 -33.87 -10.97 0.00
C CYS A 386 -33.72 -11.84 -1.27
N SER A 387 -33.04 -12.98 -1.19
CA SER A 387 -32.85 -13.97 -2.27
C SER A 387 -32.16 -13.47 -3.55
N HIS A 388 -31.56 -12.27 -3.52
CA HIS A 388 -30.69 -11.80 -4.59
C HIS A 388 -29.42 -12.66 -4.70
N LYS A 389 -28.83 -12.69 -5.89
CA LYS A 389 -27.71 -13.58 -6.20
C LYS A 389 -26.51 -12.82 -6.77
N SER A 390 -25.32 -13.33 -6.50
CA SER A 390 -24.05 -12.90 -7.12
C SER A 390 -23.02 -14.03 -7.04
N CYS A 391 -21.77 -13.77 -7.44
CA CYS A 391 -20.66 -14.67 -7.11
C CYS A 391 -20.21 -14.45 -5.65
N LYS A 392 -19.71 -15.51 -5.00
CA LYS A 392 -19.17 -15.45 -3.63
C LYS A 392 -18.13 -14.35 -3.43
N ALA A 393 -17.25 -14.16 -4.41
CA ALA A 393 -16.20 -13.14 -4.35
C ALA A 393 -16.78 -11.73 -4.17
N CYS A 394 -17.79 -11.35 -4.98
CA CYS A 394 -18.40 -10.03 -4.89
C CYS A 394 -19.15 -9.83 -3.58
N ILE A 395 -19.96 -10.78 -3.14
CA ILE A 395 -20.74 -10.61 -1.90
C ILE A 395 -19.85 -10.60 -0.65
N ASN A 396 -18.84 -11.47 -0.58
CA ASN A 396 -17.91 -11.50 0.54
C ASN A 396 -17.13 -10.18 0.62
N GLN A 397 -16.69 -9.66 -0.52
CA GLN A 397 -16.04 -8.35 -0.61
C GLN A 397 -16.93 -7.21 -0.08
N HIS A 398 -18.21 -7.21 -0.46
CA HIS A 398 -19.16 -6.19 -0.07
C HIS A 398 -19.49 -6.21 1.42
N LEU A 399 -19.70 -7.41 1.98
CA LEU A 399 -19.99 -7.62 3.39
C LEU A 399 -18.85 -7.18 4.33
N MET A 400 -17.65 -6.95 3.81
CA MET A 400 -16.56 -6.35 4.59
C MET A 400 -16.85 -4.92 5.01
N ASN A 401 -17.54 -4.14 4.17
CA ASN A 401 -17.74 -2.70 4.37
C ASN A 401 -19.23 -2.34 4.55
N ASN A 402 -20.16 -3.16 4.05
CA ASN A 402 -21.58 -2.86 4.06
C ASN A 402 -22.41 -4.13 4.26
N LYS A 403 -23.35 -4.09 5.20
CA LYS A 403 -24.21 -5.23 5.55
C LYS A 403 -25.49 -5.32 4.71
N ASP A 404 -25.77 -4.36 3.84
CA ASP A 404 -27.01 -4.28 3.06
C ASP A 404 -26.86 -4.84 1.65
N CYS A 405 -27.90 -5.46 1.10
CA CYS A 405 -27.88 -6.03 -0.24
C CYS A 405 -27.59 -4.98 -1.33
N PHE A 406 -26.74 -5.32 -2.31
CA PHE A 406 -26.42 -4.45 -3.46
C PHE A 406 -27.66 -3.86 -4.13
N PHE A 407 -28.66 -4.71 -4.32
CA PHE A 407 -29.82 -4.47 -5.18
C PHE A 407 -30.96 -3.80 -4.43
N CYS A 408 -31.39 -4.37 -3.31
CA CYS A 408 -32.58 -3.92 -2.59
C CYS A 408 -32.28 -3.17 -1.29
N LYS A 409 -31.00 -3.05 -0.91
CA LYS A 409 -30.56 -2.40 0.34
C LYS A 409 -31.12 -3.01 1.63
N ALA A 410 -31.75 -4.19 1.57
CA ALA A 410 -32.15 -4.93 2.77
C ALA A 410 -30.91 -5.51 3.47
N THR A 411 -30.85 -5.43 4.79
CA THR A 411 -29.75 -6.00 5.58
C THR A 411 -29.64 -7.50 5.36
N ILE A 412 -28.45 -7.95 4.99
CA ILE A 412 -28.12 -9.34 4.72
C ILE A 412 -27.82 -10.04 6.05
N THR A 413 -28.62 -11.06 6.35
CA THR A 413 -28.47 -11.87 7.57
C THR A 413 -27.66 -13.15 7.33
N GLY A 414 -27.47 -13.53 6.06
CA GLY A 414 -26.66 -14.70 5.69
C GLY A 414 -26.44 -14.80 4.18
N VAL A 415 -25.40 -15.54 3.80
CA VAL A 415 -25.06 -15.87 2.42
C VAL A 415 -24.97 -17.38 2.31
N GLU A 416 -25.76 -17.97 1.42
CA GLU A 416 -25.78 -19.41 1.15
C GLU A 416 -25.19 -19.71 -0.23
N ASP A 417 -24.66 -20.93 -0.38
CA ASP A 417 -24.11 -21.42 -1.64
C ASP A 417 -25.23 -21.64 -2.65
N TYR A 418 -25.07 -21.07 -3.84
CA TYR A 418 -25.99 -21.28 -4.95
C TYR A 418 -25.37 -22.22 -5.98
N SER A 419 -26.05 -23.33 -6.24
CA SER A 419 -25.79 -24.21 -7.37
C SER A 419 -26.99 -24.17 -8.30
N LYS A 420 -26.78 -23.90 -9.59
CA LYS A 420 -27.85 -23.94 -10.58
C LYS A 420 -28.41 -25.38 -10.63
N PRO A 421 -29.74 -25.59 -10.56
CA PRO A 421 -30.32 -26.90 -10.77
C PRO A 421 -29.92 -27.40 -12.17
N ALA A 422 -29.50 -28.67 -12.29
CA ALA A 422 -29.27 -29.28 -13.60
C ALA A 422 -30.56 -29.16 -14.43
N ALA A 423 -30.46 -28.61 -15.64
CA ALA A 423 -31.60 -28.57 -16.56
C ALA A 423 -32.10 -30.01 -16.77
N SER A 424 -33.40 -30.20 -16.60
CA SER A 424 -34.07 -31.50 -16.73
C SER A 424 -34.28 -31.85 -18.19
#